data_AF-A0A838QPY0-F1
#
_entry.id   AF-A0A838QPY0-F1
#
_cell.length_a   1.000
_cell.length_b   1.000
_cell.length_c   1.000
_cell.angle_alpha   90.00
_cell.angle_beta   90.00
_cell.angle_gamma   90.00
#
_symmetry.space_group_name_H-M   'P 1'
#
loop_
_entity.id
_entity.type
_entity.pdbx_description
1 polymer ?
#
loop_
_entity_poly.entity_id
_entity_poly.type
_entity_poly.pdbx_seq_one_letter_code
_entity_poly.pdbx_strand_id
1 'polypeptide(L)'
;MASGTWSVEIGGHVAGAEHDLLVVSGGAAVLDGAIEVDLIDAGGGLFLPQLGDEFTVLTALGGASGAFLNDPISSAAGMQFHWTVLYHPNDVTLVLTDVTVPEPATLGLLIVGAIAIALGRGLRAGS
;
A
#
# COMPACT_ATOMS: atom_id res chain seq x y z
N MET A 1 -4.85 17.36 15.62
CA MET A 1 -4.77 17.09 14.19
C MET A 1 -3.51 17.74 13.66
N ALA A 2 -2.42 17.00 13.76
CA ALA A 2 -1.17 17.27 13.08
C ALA A 2 -1.38 17.12 11.56
N SER A 3 -0.62 17.87 10.78
CA SER A 3 -0.63 17.78 9.31
C SER A 3 0.54 16.99 8.74
N GLY A 4 1.32 16.33 9.61
CA GLY A 4 2.47 15.53 9.21
C GLY A 4 2.04 14.20 8.58
N THR A 5 2.90 13.67 7.72
CA THR A 5 2.80 12.31 7.19
C THR A 5 4.05 11.55 7.59
N TRP A 6 3.89 10.34 8.13
CA TRP A 6 4.99 9.42 8.39
C TRP A 6 5.06 8.38 7.27
N SER A 7 6.16 8.36 6.53
CA SER A 7 6.48 7.30 5.57
C SER A 7 7.16 6.13 6.28
N VAL A 8 6.71 4.92 5.96
CA VAL A 8 7.27 3.65 6.41
C VAL A 8 7.72 2.85 5.18
N GLU A 9 9.00 2.51 5.15
CA GLU A 9 9.56 1.64 4.10
C GLU A 9 9.38 0.16 4.46
N ILE A 10 8.89 -0.64 3.52
CA ILE A 10 8.75 -2.11 3.65
C ILE A 10 9.41 -2.80 2.44
N GLY A 11 10.54 -3.46 2.69
CA GLY A 11 11.31 -4.26 1.74
C GLY A 11 11.46 -5.74 2.12
N GLY A 12 10.85 -6.17 3.22
CA GLY A 12 10.89 -7.54 3.71
C GLY A 12 10.36 -7.67 5.15
N HIS A 13 10.48 -8.85 5.74
CA HIS A 13 9.82 -9.19 7.01
C HIS A 13 10.69 -8.92 8.25
N VAL A 14 11.98 -8.64 8.10
CA VAL A 14 12.86 -8.40 9.24
C VAL A 14 12.79 -6.94 9.70
N ALA A 15 12.15 -6.68 10.83
CA ALA A 15 11.99 -5.33 11.38
C ALA A 15 13.33 -4.65 11.69
N GLY A 16 13.44 -3.37 11.34
CA GLY A 16 14.65 -2.55 11.52
C GLY A 16 15.80 -2.88 10.56
N ALA A 17 15.62 -3.86 9.67
CA ALA A 17 16.61 -4.23 8.65
C ALA A 17 16.02 -4.23 7.24
N GLU A 18 14.86 -4.85 7.07
CA GLU A 18 14.13 -4.95 5.80
C GLU A 18 12.86 -4.10 5.78
N HIS A 19 12.37 -3.65 6.94
CA HIS A 19 11.35 -2.61 7.02
C HIS A 19 11.59 -1.68 8.21
N ASP A 20 11.00 -0.50 8.16
CA ASP A 20 11.14 0.50 9.21
C ASP A 20 10.51 0.04 10.53
N LEU A 21 11.24 0.27 11.62
CA LEU A 21 10.76 0.09 12.99
C LEU A 21 11.17 1.30 13.84
N LEU A 22 10.19 2.09 14.26
CA LEU A 22 10.38 3.16 15.24
C LEU A 22 10.25 2.60 16.66
N VAL A 23 11.36 2.60 17.41
CA VAL A 23 11.38 2.19 18.81
C VAL A 23 11.39 3.41 19.73
N VAL A 24 10.29 3.62 20.46
CA VAL A 24 10.18 4.60 21.55
C VAL A 24 10.51 3.91 22.88
N SER A 25 11.79 3.90 23.23
CA SER A 25 12.31 3.20 24.41
C SER A 25 12.12 3.95 25.73
N GLY A 26 11.86 5.27 25.67
CA GLY A 26 11.86 6.16 26.85
C GLY A 26 10.50 6.71 27.29
N GLY A 27 9.38 6.20 26.76
CA GLY A 27 8.06 6.75 27.10
C GLY A 27 6.94 6.27 26.19
N ALA A 28 5.84 7.04 26.19
CA ALA A 28 4.67 6.78 25.37
C ALA A 28 4.76 7.46 23.99
N ALA A 29 4.10 6.88 22.99
CA ALA A 29 3.87 7.49 21.69
C ALA A 29 2.43 8.01 21.59
N VAL A 30 2.27 9.20 21.00
CA VAL A 30 0.96 9.77 20.66
C VAL A 30 0.90 9.94 19.15
N LEU A 31 -0.05 9.26 18.51
CA LEU A 31 -0.22 9.20 17.07
C LEU A 31 -1.25 10.23 16.61
N ASP A 32 -0.92 10.97 15.56
CA ASP A 32 -1.78 11.95 14.87
C ASP A 32 -1.21 12.15 13.45
N GLY A 33 -1.94 12.82 12.56
CA GLY A 33 -1.54 12.99 11.16
C GLY A 33 -1.75 11.73 10.32
N ALA A 34 -1.06 11.63 9.19
CA ALA A 34 -1.23 10.53 8.22
C ALA A 34 -0.03 9.55 8.25
N ILE A 35 -0.25 8.36 7.71
CA ILE A 35 0.78 7.34 7.47
C ILE A 35 0.75 6.92 6.00
N GLU A 36 1.93 6.69 5.43
CA GLU A 36 2.10 6.13 4.09
C GLU A 36 3.09 4.96 4.11
N VAL A 37 2.97 4.07 3.12
CA VAL A 37 3.80 2.87 3.02
C VAL A 37 4.47 2.87 1.66
N ASP A 38 5.79 2.73 1.67
CA ASP A 38 6.61 2.61 0.47
C ASP A 38 7.17 1.19 0.36
N LEU A 39 6.83 0.49 -0.73
CA LEU A 39 7.40 -0.84 -1.02
C LEU A 39 8.73 -0.68 -1.73
N ILE A 40 9.80 -1.19 -1.12
CA ILE A 40 11.17 -0.99 -1.59
C ILE A 40 11.88 -2.31 -1.93
N ASP A 41 13.04 -2.19 -2.57
CA ASP A 41 14.00 -3.29 -2.73
C ASP A 41 15.08 -3.17 -1.65
N ALA A 42 15.07 -4.08 -0.67
CA ALA A 42 16.06 -4.12 0.41
C ALA A 42 17.33 -4.92 0.05
N GLY A 43 17.55 -5.23 -1.23
CA GLY A 43 18.72 -5.97 -1.74
C GLY A 43 18.41 -7.35 -2.31
N GLY A 44 17.12 -7.74 -2.35
CA GLY A 44 16.64 -9.04 -2.86
C GLY A 44 15.73 -8.93 -4.09
N GLY A 45 15.50 -7.71 -4.59
CA GLY A 45 14.43 -7.38 -5.53
C GLY A 45 13.28 -6.63 -4.85
N LEU A 46 12.42 -6.02 -5.67
CA LEU A 46 11.22 -5.33 -5.18
C LEU A 46 10.35 -6.28 -4.34
N PHE A 47 10.10 -5.90 -3.09
CA PHE A 47 9.26 -6.68 -2.20
C PHE A 47 7.77 -6.52 -2.55
N LEU A 48 7.07 -7.64 -2.67
CA LEU A 48 5.63 -7.70 -2.91
C LEU A 48 5.00 -8.52 -1.77
N PRO A 49 4.45 -7.86 -0.73
CA PRO A 49 3.86 -8.55 0.41
C PRO A 49 2.63 -9.39 0.01
N GLN A 50 2.34 -10.40 0.83
CA GLN A 50 1.21 -11.31 0.66
C GLN A 50 0.06 -10.92 1.59
N LEU A 51 -1.17 -11.22 1.18
CA LEU A 51 -2.35 -10.97 2.01
C LEU A 51 -2.20 -11.61 3.39
N GLY A 52 -2.48 -10.82 4.43
CA GLY A 52 -2.32 -11.22 5.82
C GLY A 52 -0.92 -11.02 6.39
N ASP A 53 0.06 -10.55 5.60
CA ASP A 53 1.36 -10.17 6.13
C ASP A 53 1.22 -9.01 7.13
N GLU A 54 1.96 -9.11 8.23
CA GLU A 54 1.96 -8.14 9.32
C GLU A 54 3.36 -7.54 9.52
N PHE A 55 3.41 -6.22 9.71
CA PHE A 55 4.65 -5.48 9.92
C PHE A 55 4.48 -4.55 11.12
N THR A 56 5.17 -4.84 12.23
CA THR A 56 5.22 -3.93 13.37
C THR A 56 6.15 -2.77 13.02
N VAL A 57 5.59 -1.57 12.94
CA VAL A 57 6.31 -0.35 12.50
C VAL A 57 6.64 0.59 13.65
N LEU A 58 5.93 0.46 14.78
CA LEU A 58 6.18 1.25 15.98
C LEU A 58 6.10 0.36 17.21
N THR A 59 7.05 0.51 18.13
CA THR A 59 6.96 -0.03 19.49
C THR A 59 7.22 1.07 20.50
N ALA A 60 6.32 1.23 21.48
CA ALA A 60 6.44 2.22 22.55
C ALA A 60 6.30 1.56 23.92
N LEU A 61 7.39 1.55 24.70
CA LEU A 61 7.42 0.86 26.00
C LEU A 61 6.52 1.53 27.06
N GLY A 62 6.27 2.83 26.94
CA GLY A 62 5.31 3.56 27.78
C GLY A 62 3.88 3.56 27.24
N GLY A 63 3.62 2.83 26.15
CA GLY A 63 2.31 2.71 25.51
C GLY A 63 2.16 3.58 24.25
N ALA A 64 1.22 3.20 23.40
CA ALA A 64 0.80 3.94 22.21
C ALA A 64 -0.66 4.40 22.38
N SER A 65 -0.95 5.62 21.91
CA SER A 65 -2.29 6.20 21.97
C SER A 65 -2.54 7.13 20.78
N GLY A 66 -3.80 7.44 20.50
CA GLY A 66 -4.19 8.16 19.29
C GLY A 66 -4.31 7.23 18.09
N ALA A 67 -4.42 7.81 16.90
CA ALA A 67 -4.52 7.09 15.63
C ALA A 67 -4.06 7.98 14.48
N PHE A 68 -3.55 7.35 13.42
CA PHE A 68 -3.39 8.02 12.13
C PHE A 68 -4.76 8.29 11.49
N LEU A 69 -4.80 9.28 10.61
CA LEU A 69 -6.00 9.76 9.93
C LEU A 69 -6.46 8.81 8.80
N ASN A 70 -5.62 7.86 8.39
CA ASN A 70 -5.87 6.99 7.25
C ASN A 70 -5.29 5.59 7.46
N ASP A 71 -5.85 4.67 6.68
CA ASP A 71 -5.21 3.42 6.29
C ASP A 71 -4.43 3.66 4.99
N PRO A 72 -3.15 3.26 4.87
CA PRO A 72 -2.35 3.57 3.69
C PRO A 72 -2.67 2.65 2.52
N ILE A 73 -2.44 3.16 1.30
CA ILE A 73 -2.45 2.37 0.06
C ILE A 73 -1.10 2.59 -0.61
N SER A 74 -0.35 1.51 -0.82
CA SER A 74 0.91 1.56 -1.56
C SER A 74 0.73 1.00 -2.97
N SER A 75 1.65 1.32 -3.88
CA SER A 75 1.61 0.86 -5.27
C SER A 75 2.95 0.27 -5.69
N ALA A 76 2.95 -0.97 -6.18
CA ALA A 76 4.15 -1.65 -6.65
C ALA A 76 3.79 -2.65 -7.75
N ALA A 77 4.67 -2.79 -8.75
CA ALA A 77 4.49 -3.72 -9.87
C ALA A 77 3.12 -3.62 -10.59
N GLY A 78 2.52 -2.42 -10.64
CA GLY A 78 1.21 -2.19 -11.25
C GLY A 78 0.02 -2.67 -10.42
N MET A 79 0.22 -3.02 -9.16
CA MET A 79 -0.80 -3.39 -8.18
C MET A 79 -0.91 -2.31 -7.09
N GLN A 80 -2.04 -2.27 -6.41
CA GLN A 80 -2.26 -1.50 -5.20
C GLN A 80 -2.38 -2.44 -4.01
N PHE A 81 -1.74 -2.07 -2.90
CA PHE A 81 -1.70 -2.83 -1.66
C PHE A 81 -2.43 -2.00 -0.60
N HIS A 82 -3.53 -2.51 -0.08
CA HIS A 82 -4.37 -1.83 0.88
C HIS A 82 -4.06 -2.35 2.27
N TRP A 83 -3.57 -1.45 3.11
CA TRP A 83 -3.13 -1.77 4.45
C TRP A 83 -4.20 -1.42 5.45
N THR A 84 -4.23 -2.13 6.57
CA THR A 84 -4.98 -1.75 7.75
C THR A 84 -4.01 -1.48 8.89
N VAL A 85 -4.19 -0.35 9.56
CA VAL A 85 -3.39 -0.02 10.75
C VAL A 85 -4.05 -0.61 11.99
N LEU A 86 -3.37 -1.57 12.62
CA LEU A 86 -3.76 -2.13 13.90
C LEU A 86 -3.03 -1.40 15.03
N TYR A 87 -3.80 -0.93 16.00
CA TYR A 87 -3.30 -0.25 17.18
C TYR A 87 -3.42 -1.16 18.40
N HIS A 88 -2.30 -1.52 19.01
CA HIS A 88 -2.27 -2.23 20.27
C HIS A 88 -1.77 -1.31 21.39
N PRO A 89 -1.84 -1.74 22.67
CA PRO A 89 -1.43 -0.89 23.78
C PRO A 89 0.01 -0.36 23.67
N ASN A 90 0.93 -1.11 23.05
CA ASN A 90 2.36 -0.80 23.03
C ASN A 90 2.99 -0.81 21.64
N ASP A 91 2.22 -1.05 20.59
CA ASP A 91 2.74 -1.10 19.23
C ASP A 91 1.69 -0.73 18.17
N VAL A 92 2.18 -0.49 16.96
CA VAL A 92 1.37 -0.29 15.75
C VAL A 92 1.85 -1.28 14.70
N THR A 93 0.90 -2.02 14.12
CA THR A 93 1.16 -3.03 13.10
C THR A 93 0.38 -2.69 11.83
N LEU A 94 1.05 -2.71 10.69
CA LEU A 94 0.41 -2.69 9.38
C LEU A 94 0.09 -4.11 8.95
N VAL A 95 -1.14 -4.34 8.51
CA VAL A 95 -1.57 -5.64 7.95
C VAL A 95 -2.02 -5.43 6.52
N LEU A 96 -1.51 -6.23 5.59
CA LEU A 96 -1.98 -6.20 4.22
C LEU A 96 -3.32 -6.92 4.11
N THR A 97 -4.40 -6.20 3.83
CA THR A 97 -5.76 -6.76 3.85
C THR A 97 -6.38 -6.91 2.47
N ASP A 98 -5.90 -6.18 1.47
CA ASP A 98 -6.32 -6.36 0.08
C ASP A 98 -5.20 -6.03 -0.92
N VAL A 99 -5.23 -6.68 -2.08
CA VAL A 99 -4.34 -6.39 -3.22
C VAL A 99 -5.19 -6.29 -4.47
N THR A 100 -5.23 -5.10 -5.06
CA THR A 100 -6.01 -4.85 -6.27
C THR A 100 -5.10 -4.58 -7.46
N VAL A 101 -5.53 -5.03 -8.63
CA VAL A 101 -4.93 -4.61 -9.90
C VAL A 101 -5.84 -3.52 -10.46
N PRO A 102 -5.38 -2.28 -10.62
CA PRO A 102 -6.16 -1.26 -11.32
C PRO A 102 -6.55 -1.79 -12.69
N GLU A 103 -7.83 -1.73 -13.04
CA GLU A 103 -8.30 -2.23 -14.33
C GLU A 103 -7.45 -1.61 -15.44
N PRO A 104 -6.70 -2.43 -16.21
CA PRO A 104 -5.91 -1.88 -17.28
C PRO A 104 -6.85 -1.27 -18.31
N ALA A 105 -6.40 -0.23 -19.00
CA ALA A 105 -7.11 0.41 -20.12
C ALA A 105 -7.51 -0.56 -21.26
N THR A 106 -7.29 -1.87 -21.11
CA THR A 106 -7.80 -2.99 -21.90
C THR A 106 -9.31 -2.94 -22.15
N LEU A 107 -10.12 -2.46 -21.21
CA LEU A 107 -11.55 -2.19 -21.49
C LEU A 107 -11.71 -1.10 -22.56
N GLY A 108 -10.91 -0.02 -22.47
CA GLY A 108 -10.83 1.00 -23.50
C GLY A 108 -10.35 0.44 -24.84
N LEU A 109 -9.33 -0.44 -24.84
CA LEU A 109 -8.83 -1.07 -26.06
C LEU A 109 -9.82 -2.04 -26.69
N LEU A 110 -10.59 -2.79 -25.90
CA LEU A 110 -11.67 -3.66 -26.38
C LEU A 110 -12.78 -2.84 -27.05
N ILE A 111 -13.16 -1.71 -26.44
CA ILE A 111 -14.17 -0.80 -27.01
C ILE A 111 -13.66 -0.17 -28.30
N VAL A 112 -12.42 0.34 -28.33
CA VAL A 112 -11.81 0.92 -29.53
C VAL A 112 -11.63 -0.14 -30.63
N GLY A 113 -11.21 -1.36 -30.27
CA GLY A 113 -11.09 -2.48 -31.20
C GLY A 113 -12.44 -2.89 -31.81
N ALA A 114 -13.49 -2.99 -31.00
CA ALA A 114 -14.84 -3.28 -31.47
C ALA A 114 -15.38 -2.19 -32.42
N ILE A 115 -15.11 -0.91 -32.13
CA ILE A 115 -15.48 0.21 -33.00
C ILE A 115 -14.73 0.15 -34.33
N ALA A 116 -13.41 -0.10 -34.32
CA ALA A 116 -12.61 -0.21 -35.53
C ALA A 116 -13.07 -1.39 -36.43
N ILE A 117 -13.44 -2.52 -35.82
CA ILE A 117 -14.00 -3.68 -36.54
C ILE A 117 -15.39 -3.38 -37.12
N ALA A 118 -16.27 -2.73 -36.35
CA ALA A 118 -17.61 -2.38 -36.81
C ALA A 118 -17.59 -1.38 -37.99
N LEU A 119 -16.75 -0.34 -37.89
CA LEU A 119 -16.57 0.66 -38.95
C LEU A 119 -15.89 0.07 -40.19
N GLY A 120 -14.92 -0.84 -40.01
CA GLY A 120 -14.25 -1.54 -41.11
C GLY A 120 -15.17 -2.49 -41.90
N ARG A 121 -16.25 -3.00 -41.29
CA ARG A 121 -17.23 -3.89 -41.95
C ARG A 121 -18.31 -3.12 -42.72
N GLY A 122 -18.66 -1.90 -42.30
CA GLY A 122 -19.64 -1.06 -43.00
C GLY A 122 -19.17 -0.55 -44.36
N LEU A 123 -17.87 -0.34 -44.54
CA LEU A 123 -17.29 0.18 -45.78
C LEU A 123 -17.20 -0.84 -46.93
N ARG A 124 -17.43 -2.13 -46.66
CA ARG A 124 -17.29 -3.22 -47.65
C ARG A 124 -18.63 -3.77 -48.17
N ALA A 125 -19.77 -3.31 -47.67
CA ALA A 125 -21.10 -3.82 -48.03
C ALA A 125 -21.84 -2.96 -49.06
N GLY A 126 -21.18 -1.98 -49.70
CA GLY A 126 -21.79 -1.00 -50.59
C GLY A 126 -21.14 -0.89 -51.98
N SER A 127 -20.69 -1.99 -52.57
CA SER A 127 -20.19 -2.05 -53.96
C SER A 127 -20.97 -3.05 -54.81
#